data_AF-A0A518HUB5-F1
#
_entry.id   AF-A0A518HUB5-F1
#
_cell.length_a   1.000
_cell.length_b   1.000
_cell.length_c   1.000
_cell.angle_alpha   90.00
_cell.angle_beta   90.00
_cell.angle_gamma   90.00
#
_symmetry.space_group_name_H-M   'P 1'
#
loop_
_entity.id
_entity.type
_entity.pdbx_description
1 polymer ?
#
loop_
_entity_poly.entity_id
_entity_poly.type
_entity_poly.pdbx_seq_one_letter_code
_entity_poly.pdbx_strand_id
1 'polypeptide(L)'
;MLFEILVAMAFFAAATAIALKTHQASMDYDRAAMDQLRQQIVMENLAERLASVPYAEISTTASKLQTDSEAEFTVEPFESNAKQGLHVTIKIQAGGRPLLHHLWRLEPTS
;
A
#
# COMPACT_ATOMS: atom_id res chain seq x y z
N MET A 1 -5.10 2.45 -57.06
CA MET A 1 -5.66 3.55 -56.24
C MET A 1 -6.58 3.09 -55.11
N LEU A 2 -7.65 2.30 -55.37
CA LEU A 2 -8.58 1.87 -54.30
C LEU A 2 -7.95 0.90 -53.29
N PHE A 3 -7.06 0.02 -53.75
CA PHE A 3 -6.38 -0.95 -52.89
C PHE A 3 -5.42 -0.26 -51.92
N GLU A 4 -4.68 0.74 -52.38
CA GLU A 4 -3.74 1.52 -51.56
C GLU A 4 -4.48 2.34 -50.49
N ILE A 5 -5.66 2.88 -50.82
CA ILE A 5 -6.52 3.57 -49.84
C ILE A 5 -7.04 2.59 -48.79
N LEU A 6 -7.47 1.38 -49.19
CA LEU A 6 -7.91 0.33 -48.27
C LEU A 6 -6.78 -0.10 -47.32
N VAL A 7 -5.58 -0.31 -47.87
CA VAL A 7 -4.39 -0.65 -47.08
C VAL A 7 -4.05 0.49 -46.11
N ALA A 8 -4.05 1.74 -46.57
CA ALA A 8 -3.79 2.91 -45.73
C ALA A 8 -4.83 3.05 -44.59
N MET A 9 -6.11 2.82 -44.89
CA MET A 9 -7.18 2.82 -43.88
C MET A 9 -7.00 1.70 -42.85
N ALA A 10 -6.60 0.50 -43.28
CA ALA A 10 -6.34 -0.62 -42.37
C ALA A 10 -5.17 -0.31 -41.42
N PHE A 11 -4.07 0.26 -41.93
CA PHE A 11 -2.95 0.70 -41.10
C PHE A 11 -3.35 1.82 -40.14
N PHE A 12 -4.15 2.79 -40.60
CA PHE A 12 -4.65 3.88 -39.75
C PHE A 12 -5.55 3.35 -38.61
N ALA A 13 -6.45 2.41 -38.92
CA ALA A 13 -7.28 1.76 -37.93
C ALA A 13 -6.44 0.98 -36.91
N ALA A 14 -5.44 0.22 -37.36
CA ALA A 14 -4.52 -0.51 -36.49
C ALA A 14 -3.72 0.43 -35.57
N ALA A 15 -3.16 1.51 -36.13
CA ALA A 15 -2.42 2.51 -35.36
C ALA A 15 -3.30 3.18 -34.29
N THR A 16 -4.55 3.52 -34.64
CA THR A 16 -5.51 4.12 -33.71
C THR A 16 -5.90 3.15 -32.59
N ALA A 17 -6.14 1.87 -32.92
CA ALA A 17 -6.43 0.85 -31.92
C ALA A 17 -5.26 0.64 -30.95
N ILE A 18 -4.02 0.63 -31.46
CA ILE A 18 -2.81 0.54 -30.62
C ILE A 18 -2.72 1.78 -29.72
N ALA A 19 -2.88 2.99 -30.26
CA ALA A 19 -2.82 4.23 -29.49
C ALA A 19 -3.85 4.26 -28.36
N LEU A 20 -5.10 3.86 -28.64
CA LEU A 20 -6.16 3.77 -27.63
C LEU A 20 -5.83 2.76 -26.54
N LYS A 21 -5.32 1.57 -26.92
CA LYS A 21 -4.95 0.53 -25.95
C LYS A 21 -3.79 0.96 -25.06
N THR A 22 -2.77 1.61 -25.64
CA THR A 22 -1.65 2.17 -24.87
C THR A 22 -2.12 3.25 -23.90
N HIS A 23 -3.03 4.13 -24.35
CA HIS A 23 -3.60 5.15 -23.47
C HIS A 23 -4.40 4.55 -22.31
N GLN A 24 -5.25 3.56 -22.58
CA GLN A 24 -5.98 2.83 -21.53
C GLN A 24 -5.03 2.17 -20.53
N ALA A 25 -3.99 1.49 -21.01
CA ALA A 25 -3.00 0.86 -20.15
C ALA A 25 -2.26 1.88 -19.27
N SER A 26 -1.95 3.07 -19.78
CA SER A 26 -1.37 4.17 -19.00
C SER A 26 -2.33 4.62 -17.90
N MET A 27 -3.60 4.83 -18.21
CA MET A 27 -4.59 5.26 -17.22
C MET A 27 -4.79 4.21 -16.12
N ASP A 28 -4.81 2.93 -16.49
CA ASP A 28 -4.96 1.85 -15.52
C ASP A 28 -3.74 1.74 -14.60
N TYR A 29 -2.53 1.94 -15.16
CA TYR A 29 -1.31 2.05 -14.37
C TYR A 29 -1.36 3.24 -13.39
N ASP A 30 -1.75 4.42 -13.87
CA ASP A 30 -1.84 5.62 -13.03
C ASP A 30 -2.86 5.44 -11.90
N ARG A 31 -4.02 4.82 -12.18
CA ARG A 31 -5.02 4.49 -11.15
C ARG A 31 -4.45 3.55 -10.09
N ALA A 32 -3.75 2.48 -10.51
CA ALA A 32 -3.14 1.54 -9.59
C ALA A 32 -2.06 2.21 -8.73
N ALA A 33 -1.23 3.06 -9.33
CA ALA A 33 -0.20 3.82 -8.62
C ALA A 33 -0.81 4.79 -7.60
N MET A 34 -1.88 5.51 -7.96
CA MET A 34 -2.59 6.41 -7.04
C MET A 34 -3.25 5.66 -5.89
N ASP A 35 -3.87 4.51 -6.14
CA ASP A 35 -4.44 3.69 -5.06
C ASP A 35 -3.35 3.19 -4.11
N GLN A 36 -2.21 2.72 -4.65
CA GLN A 36 -1.08 2.30 -3.83
C GLN A 36 -0.54 3.43 -2.96
N LEU A 37 -0.38 4.65 -3.51
CA LEU A 37 0.04 5.82 -2.74
C LEU A 37 -0.98 6.19 -1.65
N ARG A 38 -2.28 6.14 -1.96
CA ARG A 38 -3.34 6.37 -0.98
C ARG A 38 -3.25 5.40 0.19
N GLN A 39 -3.09 4.11 -0.10
CA GLN A 39 -2.98 3.08 0.94
C GLN A 39 -1.68 3.24 1.76
N GLN A 40 -0.59 3.63 1.12
CA GLN A 40 0.66 3.95 1.82
C GLN A 40 0.48 5.11 2.80
N ILE A 41 -0.18 6.19 2.40
CA ILE A 41 -0.45 7.34 3.30
C ILE A 41 -1.32 6.91 4.48
N VAL A 42 -2.35 6.07 4.25
CA VAL A 42 -3.17 5.52 5.33
C VAL A 42 -2.30 4.70 6.31
N MET A 43 -1.42 3.84 5.79
CA MET A 43 -0.52 3.02 6.60
C MET A 43 0.43 3.87 7.45
N GLU A 44 1.05 4.90 6.87
CA GLU A 44 1.95 5.81 7.60
C GLU A 44 1.19 6.59 8.69
N ASN A 45 -0.04 7.03 8.42
CA ASN A 45 -0.87 7.68 9.44
C ASN A 45 -1.22 6.73 10.60
N LEU A 46 -1.48 5.44 10.31
CA LEU A 46 -1.72 4.44 11.36
C LEU A 46 -0.45 4.18 12.18
N ALA A 47 0.70 4.10 11.51
CA ALA A 47 2.00 3.93 12.16
C ALA A 47 2.33 5.12 13.08
N GLU A 48 2.14 6.35 12.61
CA GLU A 48 2.37 7.57 13.39
C GLU A 48 1.47 7.63 14.63
N ARG A 49 0.18 7.29 14.46
CA ARG A 49 -0.75 7.21 15.60
C ARG A 49 -0.24 6.21 16.64
N LEU A 50 0.20 5.02 16.23
CA LEU A 50 0.78 4.02 17.14
C LEU A 50 2.10 4.45 17.76
N ALA A 51 2.94 5.18 17.04
CA ALA A 51 4.21 5.68 17.57
C ALA A 51 4.02 6.62 18.78
N SER A 52 2.92 7.38 18.78
CA SER A 52 2.54 8.30 19.86
C SER A 52 1.87 7.64 21.08
N VAL A 53 1.52 6.34 20.99
CA VAL A 53 0.81 5.62 22.05
C VAL A 53 1.79 5.19 23.17
N PRO A 54 1.41 5.31 24.46
CA PRO A 54 2.22 4.77 25.56
C PRO A 54 2.49 3.27 25.38
N TYR A 55 3.70 2.82 25.74
CA TYR A 55 4.13 1.43 25.53
C TYR A 55 3.11 0.38 26.04
N ALA A 56 2.58 0.59 27.25
CA ALA A 56 1.61 -0.30 27.88
C ALA A 56 0.27 -0.41 27.13
N GLU A 57 -0.05 0.56 26.28
CA GLU A 57 -1.34 0.65 25.56
C GLU A 57 -1.23 0.25 24.08
N ILE A 58 -0.02 -0.06 23.59
CA ILE A 58 0.23 -0.37 22.16
C ILE A 58 -0.63 -1.53 21.70
N SER A 59 -0.63 -2.66 22.42
CA SER A 59 -1.39 -3.85 22.02
C SER A 59 -2.89 -3.57 21.95
N THR A 60 -3.44 -2.87 22.95
CA THR A 60 -4.87 -2.52 22.99
C THR A 60 -5.23 -1.53 21.88
N THR A 61 -4.38 -0.54 21.63
CA THR A 61 -4.62 0.44 20.56
C THR A 61 -4.51 -0.18 19.18
N ALA A 62 -3.56 -1.10 18.97
CA ALA A 62 -3.44 -1.86 17.73
C ALA A 62 -4.71 -2.68 17.45
N SER A 63 -5.26 -3.38 18.45
CA SER A 63 -6.52 -4.11 18.29
C SER A 63 -7.72 -3.21 17.97
N LYS A 64 -7.77 -2.00 18.56
CA LYS A 64 -8.82 -1.01 18.21
C LYS A 64 -8.67 -0.52 16.77
N LEU A 65 -7.45 -0.11 16.38
CA LEU A 65 -7.17 0.36 15.03
C LEU A 65 -7.43 -0.72 13.97
N GLN A 66 -7.19 -2.00 14.30
CA GLN A 66 -7.54 -3.13 13.44
C GLN A 66 -9.05 -3.27 13.22
N THR A 67 -9.88 -2.89 14.20
CA THR A 67 -11.34 -2.92 14.08
C THR A 67 -11.84 -1.73 13.24
N ASP A 68 -11.17 -0.58 13.36
CA ASP A 68 -11.56 0.67 12.72
C ASP A 68 -10.98 0.86 11.31
N SER A 69 -10.14 -0.07 10.83
CA SER A 69 -9.46 0.04 9.53
C SER A 69 -9.39 -1.30 8.80
N GLU A 70 -9.08 -1.25 7.51
CA GLU A 70 -8.82 -2.44 6.68
C GLU A 70 -7.40 -3.01 6.88
N ALA A 71 -6.64 -2.46 7.84
CA ALA A 71 -5.28 -2.88 8.12
C ALA A 71 -5.24 -4.05 9.11
N GLU A 72 -4.41 -5.05 8.81
CA GLU A 72 -4.06 -6.11 9.74
C GLU A 72 -2.92 -5.65 10.63
N PHE A 73 -3.06 -5.83 11.95
CA PHE A 73 -2.01 -5.52 12.92
C PHE A 73 -1.53 -6.81 13.59
N THR A 74 -0.22 -6.93 13.77
CA THR A 74 0.40 -8.02 14.54
C THR A 74 1.37 -7.40 15.53
N VAL A 75 1.26 -7.76 16.80
CA VAL A 75 2.11 -7.24 17.88
C VAL A 75 2.83 -8.41 18.52
N GLU A 76 4.14 -8.43 18.39
CA GLU A 76 5.01 -9.51 18.86
C GLU A 76 6.00 -8.97 19.90
N PRO A 77 6.05 -9.54 21.12
CA PRO A 77 7.07 -9.17 22.08
C PRO A 77 8.45 -9.70 21.63
N PHE A 78 9.50 -8.92 21.89
CA PHE A 78 10.88 -9.35 21.69
C PHE A 78 11.76 -8.92 22.85
N GLU A 79 12.92 -9.56 22.98
CA GLU A 79 13.95 -9.19 23.96
C GLU A 79 15.25 -8.81 23.24
N SER A 80 15.89 -7.73 23.67
CA SER A 80 17.19 -7.31 23.16
C SER A 80 18.04 -6.75 24.29
N ASN A 81 19.21 -7.33 24.54
CA ASN A 81 20.18 -6.87 25.53
C ASN A 81 19.56 -6.55 26.91
N ALA A 82 18.75 -7.48 27.44
CA ALA A 82 18.02 -7.37 28.71
C ALA A 82 16.92 -6.29 28.76
N LYS A 83 16.50 -5.75 27.61
CA LYS A 83 15.31 -4.90 27.48
C LYS A 83 14.21 -5.64 26.74
N GLN A 84 12.98 -5.53 27.21
CA GLN A 84 11.80 -5.99 26.48
C GLN A 84 11.38 -4.94 25.46
N GLY A 85 10.70 -5.38 24.41
CA GLY A 85 10.14 -4.52 23.40
C GLY A 85 8.99 -5.18 22.66
N LEU A 86 8.35 -4.38 21.81
CA LEU A 86 7.27 -4.79 20.92
C LEU A 86 7.67 -4.50 19.49
N HIS A 87 7.48 -5.51 18.64
CA HIS A 87 7.48 -5.38 17.19
C HIS A 87 6.04 -5.35 16.71
N VAL A 88 5.64 -4.23 16.14
CA VAL A 88 4.33 -4.04 15.54
C VAL A 88 4.48 -4.12 14.02
N THR A 89 3.74 -5.01 13.39
CA THR A 89 3.63 -5.10 11.93
C THR A 89 2.23 -4.65 11.51
N ILE A 90 2.18 -3.71 10.58
CA ILE A 90 0.96 -3.19 9.95
C ILE A 90 0.95 -3.68 8.51
N LYS A 91 -0.17 -4.28 8.08
CA LYS A 91 -0.32 -4.82 6.73
C LYS A 91 -1.61 -4.33 6.08
N ILE A 92 -1.50 -3.78 4.87
CA ILE A 92 -2.64 -3.32 4.05
C ILE A 92 -2.53 -3.94 2.66
N GLN A 93 -3.64 -4.41 2.10
CA GLN A 93 -3.67 -4.88 0.71
C GLN A 93 -3.83 -3.71 -0.25
N ALA A 94 -2.88 -3.53 -1.18
CA ALA A 94 -2.93 -2.46 -2.18
C ALA A 94 -2.59 -3.01 -3.58
N GLY A 95 -3.51 -2.89 -4.54
CA GLY A 95 -3.23 -3.26 -5.94
C GLY A 95 -2.71 -4.69 -6.16
N GLY A 96 -3.15 -5.65 -5.32
CA GLY A 96 -2.74 -7.06 -5.41
C GLY A 96 -1.39 -7.40 -4.75
N ARG A 97 -0.74 -6.43 -4.08
CA ARG A 97 0.44 -6.68 -3.23
C ARG A 97 0.21 -6.14 -1.82
N PRO A 98 0.64 -6.85 -0.77
CA PRO A 98 0.59 -6.31 0.58
C PRO A 98 1.66 -5.23 0.75
N LEU A 99 1.24 -4.09 1.31
CA LEU A 99 2.14 -3.12 1.92
C LEU A 99 2.37 -3.52 3.37
N LEU A 100 3.62 -3.40 3.82
CA LEU A 100 4.05 -3.74 5.17
C LEU A 100 4.78 -2.54 5.78
N HIS A 101 4.43 -2.22 7.02
CA HIS A 101 5.16 -1.25 7.85
C HIS A 101 5.51 -1.91 9.18
N HIS A 102 6.75 -1.70 9.63
CA HIS A 102 7.26 -2.28 10.87
C HIS A 102 7.63 -1.17 11.85
N LEU A 103 7.17 -1.29 13.08
CA LEU A 103 7.45 -0.38 14.16
C LEU A 103 8.04 -1.15 15.34
N TRP A 104 9.19 -0.70 15.84
CA TRP A 104 9.86 -1.30 16.98
C TRP A 104 9.85 -0.33 18.15
N ARG A 105 9.42 -0.82 19.30
CA ARG A 105 9.30 -0.04 20.52
C ARG A 105 9.96 -0.80 21.66
N LEU A 106 11.00 -0.20 22.26
CA LEU A 106 11.55 -0.71 23.50
C LEU A 106 10.68 -0.25 24.68
N GLU A 107 10.61 -1.10 25.70
CA GLU A 107 10.05 -0.75 26.99
C GLU A 107 10.85 0.42 27.60
N PRO A 108 10.18 1.48 28.07
CA PRO A 108 10.85 2.60 28.72
C PRO A 108 11.59 2.11 29.98
N THR A 109 12.84 2.53 30.14
CA THR A 109 13.53 2.38 31.44
C THR A 109 12.95 3.39 32.42
N SER A 110 12.37 2.89 33.51
CA SER A 110 11.88 3.65 34.67
C SER A 110 12.96 4.51 35.32
#